data_AF-A0A4Q5M179-F1
#
_entry.id   AF-A0A4Q5M179-F1
#
_cell.length_a   1.000
_cell.length_b   1.000
_cell.length_c   1.000
_cell.angle_alpha   90.00
_cell.angle_beta   90.00
_cell.angle_gamma   90.00
#
_symmetry.space_group_name_H-M   'P 1'
#
loop_
_entity.id
_entity.type
_entity.pdbx_description
1 polymer ?
#
loop_
_entity_poly.entity_id
_entity_poly.type
_entity_poly.pdbx_seq_one_letter_code
_entity_poly.pdbx_strand_id
1 'polypeptide(L)'
;MQKLKKPFLIVILLALCGYATYEKMQTLAIVAIILLILVLYIEVVKRFADLLFALASKTRQARIGEVEFNIHDPLKQAIIENIEIDKSWAKAIFAELSSSHIGLLLAISKAGKFKCQNNIKNTLRDLRAKGLLEHNKPSMTDSDTVWLTDFGTELVQIITTSTKK
;
A
#
# COMPACT_ATOMS: atom_id res chain seq x y z
N MET A 1 -14.03 21.51 -19.86
CA MET A 1 -15.36 22.16 -19.70
C MET A 1 -15.75 22.57 -18.26
N GLN A 2 -15.25 21.96 -17.17
CA GLN A 2 -15.65 22.34 -15.80
C GLN A 2 -15.06 23.67 -15.28
N LYS A 3 -13.86 24.07 -15.73
CA LYS A 3 -13.18 25.28 -15.24
C LYS A 3 -13.91 26.59 -15.59
N LEU A 4 -14.55 26.67 -16.77
CA LEU A 4 -15.34 27.84 -17.19
C LEU A 4 -16.70 27.95 -16.50
N LYS A 5 -17.25 26.84 -15.98
CA LYS A 5 -18.57 26.83 -15.31
C LYS A 5 -18.52 27.43 -13.90
N LYS A 6 -17.41 27.27 -13.18
CA LYS A 6 -17.23 27.84 -11.83
C LYS A 6 -17.31 29.36 -11.76
N PRO A 7 -16.52 30.14 -12.53
CA PRO A 7 -16.57 31.59 -12.47
C PRO A 7 -17.95 32.12 -12.90
N PHE A 8 -18.57 31.49 -13.91
CA PHE A 8 -19.93 31.84 -14.34
C PHE A 8 -20.98 31.61 -13.24
N LEU A 9 -20.88 30.48 -12.51
CA LEU A 9 -21.80 30.16 -11.41
C LEU A 9 -21.63 31.10 -10.21
N ILE A 10 -20.40 31.52 -9.91
CA ILE A 10 -20.10 32.51 -8.86
C ILE A 10 -20.71 33.87 -9.20
N VAL A 11 -20.62 34.32 -10.45
CA VAL A 11 -21.21 35.58 -10.92
C VAL A 11 -22.73 35.56 -10.78
N ILE A 12 -23.38 34.44 -11.16
CA ILE A 12 -24.83 34.28 -11.00
C ILE A 12 -25.23 34.33 -9.52
N LEU A 13 -24.50 33.63 -8.64
CA LEU A 13 -24.78 33.61 -7.20
C LEU A 13 -24.59 34.98 -6.55
N LEU A 14 -23.59 35.76 -6.97
CA LEU A 14 -23.39 37.14 -6.50
C LEU A 14 -24.54 38.06 -6.94
N ALA A 15 -24.97 37.96 -8.20
CA ALA A 15 -26.11 38.72 -8.71
C ALA A 15 -27.42 38.36 -7.98
N LEU A 16 -27.65 37.06 -7.73
CA LEU A 16 -28.82 36.58 -7.00
C LEU A 16 -28.79 37.05 -5.53
N CYS A 17 -27.62 37.06 -4.90
CA CYS A 17 -27.45 37.54 -3.53
C CYS A 17 -27.71 39.04 -3.45
N GLY A 18 -27.18 39.84 -4.38
CA GLY A 18 -27.45 41.28 -4.44
C GLY A 18 -28.93 41.57 -4.63
N TYR A 19 -29.59 40.85 -5.53
CA TYR A 19 -31.03 41.00 -5.79
C TYR A 19 -31.89 40.57 -4.59
N ALA A 20 -31.59 39.43 -3.96
CA ALA A 20 -32.32 38.96 -2.79
C ALA A 20 -32.19 39.90 -1.58
N THR A 21 -31.02 40.53 -1.41
CA THR A 21 -30.80 41.51 -0.35
C THR A 21 -31.58 42.81 -0.60
N TYR A 22 -31.69 43.22 -1.87
CA TYR A 22 -32.48 44.38 -2.29
C TYR A 22 -33.98 44.18 -2.04
N GLU A 23 -34.51 43.01 -2.38
CA GLU A 23 -35.92 42.60 -2.14
C GLU A 23 -36.20 42.20 -0.67
N LYS A 24 -35.22 42.32 0.24
CA LYS A 24 -35.32 41.93 1.66
C LYS A 24 -35.70 40.45 1.88
N MET A 25 -35.40 39.58 0.93
CA MET A 25 -35.62 38.13 1.01
C MET A 25 -34.46 37.45 1.77
N GLN A 26 -34.47 37.58 3.10
CA GLN A 26 -33.40 37.13 3.98
C GLN A 26 -33.05 35.64 3.83
N THR A 27 -34.05 34.77 3.70
CA THR A 27 -33.84 33.32 3.53
C THR A 27 -33.11 32.99 2.23
N LEU A 28 -33.45 33.69 1.14
CA LEU A 28 -32.87 33.47 -0.18
C LEU A 28 -31.43 34.00 -0.25
N ALA A 29 -31.16 35.13 0.40
CA ALA A 29 -29.80 35.67 0.57
C ALA A 29 -28.90 34.72 1.39
N ILE A 30 -29.38 34.17 2.50
CA ILE A 30 -28.63 33.19 3.32
C ILE A 30 -28.31 31.94 2.51
N VAL A 31 -29.29 31.39 1.78
CA VAL A 31 -29.09 30.21 0.94
C VAL A 31 -28.08 30.48 -0.18
N ALA A 32 -28.12 31.66 -0.82
CA ALA A 32 -27.17 32.05 -1.85
C ALA A 32 -25.73 32.17 -1.29
N ILE A 33 -25.56 32.75 -0.10
CA ILE A 33 -24.25 32.85 0.58
C ILE A 33 -23.71 31.45 0.91
N ILE A 34 -24.54 30.56 1.46
CA ILE A 34 -24.14 29.19 1.77
C ILE A 34 -23.70 28.45 0.50
N LEU A 35 -24.46 28.56 -0.59
CA LEU A 35 -24.11 27.96 -1.88
C LEU A 35 -22.81 28.53 -2.47
N LEU A 36 -22.58 29.84 -2.32
CA LEU A 36 -21.36 30.49 -2.78
C LEU A 36 -20.12 29.97 -2.02
N ILE A 37 -20.21 29.82 -0.71
CA ILE A 37 -19.17 29.19 0.11
C ILE A 37 -18.95 27.74 -0.35
N LEU A 38 -20.02 26.99 -0.56
CA LEU A 38 -19.93 25.58 -0.96
C LEU A 38 -19.25 25.40 -2.32
N VAL A 39 -19.50 26.30 -3.28
CA VAL A 39 -18.87 26.29 -4.61
C VAL A 39 -17.39 26.67 -4.54
N LEU A 40 -17.03 27.66 -3.71
CA LEU A 40 -15.63 28.06 -3.51
C LEU A 40 -14.82 26.94 -2.85
N TYR A 41 -15.39 26.28 -1.84
CA TYR A 41 -14.72 25.24 -1.07
C TYR A 41 -15.00 23.83 -1.58
N ILE A 42 -15.66 23.64 -2.73
CA ILE A 42 -16.03 22.30 -3.22
C ILE A 42 -14.82 21.37 -3.41
N GLU A 43 -13.66 21.92 -3.78
CA GLU A 43 -12.41 21.15 -3.91
C GLU A 43 -11.81 20.81 -2.54
N VAL A 44 -11.94 21.70 -1.57
CA VAL A 44 -11.51 21.48 -0.19
C VAL A 44 -12.41 20.43 0.48
N VAL A 45 -13.73 20.54 0.33
CA VAL A 45 -14.71 19.57 0.83
C VAL A 45 -14.51 18.20 0.19
N LYS A 46 -14.22 18.12 -1.11
CA LYS A 46 -13.86 16.85 -1.76
C LYS A 46 -12.58 16.27 -1.18
N ARG A 47 -11.53 17.07 -1.00
CA ARG A 47 -10.29 16.60 -0.34
C ARG A 47 -10.54 16.12 1.09
N PHE A 48 -11.38 16.81 1.86
CA PHE A 48 -11.75 16.38 3.20
C PHE A 48 -12.60 15.10 3.19
N ALA A 49 -13.54 14.97 2.25
CA ALA A 49 -14.33 13.75 2.08
C ALA A 49 -13.45 12.58 1.66
N ASP A 50 -12.51 12.78 0.74
CA ASP A 50 -11.52 11.77 0.33
C ASP A 50 -10.60 11.41 1.50
N LEU A 51 -10.17 12.38 2.31
CA LEU A 51 -9.37 12.14 3.51
C LEU A 51 -10.16 11.38 4.57
N LEU A 52 -11.44 11.69 4.77
CA LEU A 52 -12.31 10.99 5.71
C LEU A 52 -12.63 9.57 5.23
N PHE A 53 -12.85 9.38 3.92
CA PHE A 53 -13.00 8.05 3.33
C PHE A 53 -11.70 7.25 3.41
N ALA A 54 -10.55 7.88 3.17
CA ALA A 54 -9.24 7.25 3.32
C ALA A 54 -8.93 6.93 4.78
N LEU A 55 -9.31 7.80 5.74
CA LEU A 55 -9.20 7.49 7.16
C LEU A 55 -10.16 6.35 7.53
N ALA A 56 -11.42 6.39 7.11
CA ALA A 56 -12.39 5.34 7.41
C ALA A 56 -11.99 4.00 6.80
N SER A 57 -11.45 3.99 5.58
CA SER A 57 -10.92 2.78 4.93
C SER A 57 -9.68 2.28 5.66
N LYS A 58 -8.76 3.17 6.07
CA LYS A 58 -7.58 2.82 6.87
C LYS A 58 -7.94 2.32 8.27
N THR A 59 -8.97 2.87 8.90
CA THR A 59 -9.41 2.46 10.24
C THR A 59 -10.16 1.12 10.19
N ARG A 60 -10.93 0.87 9.12
CA ARG A 60 -11.57 -0.43 8.86
C ARG A 60 -10.53 -1.49 8.48
N GLN A 61 -9.48 -1.13 7.73
CA GLN A 61 -8.31 -1.99 7.47
C GLN A 61 -7.50 -2.25 8.75
N ALA A 62 -7.32 -1.26 9.64
CA ALA A 62 -6.60 -1.46 10.90
C ALA A 62 -7.32 -2.44 11.86
N ARG A 63 -8.66 -2.52 11.79
CA ARG A 63 -9.44 -3.46 12.61
C ARG A 63 -9.51 -4.89 12.06
N ILE A 64 -9.11 -5.10 10.79
CA ILE A 64 -9.12 -6.41 10.11
C ILE A 64 -7.68 -6.88 9.76
N GLY A 65 -6.70 -5.98 9.74
CA GLY A 65 -5.38 -6.18 9.12
C GLY A 65 -4.19 -5.87 10.04
N GLU A 66 -4.20 -6.38 11.27
CA GLU A 66 -2.96 -6.51 12.06
C GLU A 66 -1.93 -7.50 11.45
N VAL A 67 -2.21 -8.10 10.28
CA VAL A 67 -1.31 -9.13 9.70
C VAL A 67 -0.98 -8.91 8.21
N GLU A 68 -1.72 -8.09 7.48
CA GLU A 68 -1.42 -7.83 6.07
C GLU A 68 -1.05 -6.37 5.86
N PHE A 69 0.21 -6.09 6.18
CA PHE A 69 0.97 -4.95 5.72
C PHE A 69 0.84 -4.83 4.20
N ASN A 70 -0.20 -4.14 3.74
CA ASN A 70 -0.33 -3.64 2.39
C ASN A 70 0.62 -2.44 2.25
N ILE A 71 1.91 -2.72 2.35
CA ILE A 71 2.92 -1.83 1.81
C ILE A 71 2.83 -2.08 0.31
N HIS A 72 2.31 -1.11 -0.43
CA HIS A 72 2.87 -0.78 -1.74
C HIS A 72 4.36 -0.52 -1.48
N ASP A 73 5.16 -1.58 -1.45
CA ASP A 73 6.42 -1.63 -0.71
C ASP A 73 7.50 -0.88 -1.48
N PRO A 74 7.84 0.38 -1.11
CA PRO A 74 8.91 1.11 -1.78
C PRO A 74 10.24 0.35 -1.65
N LEU A 75 10.37 -0.52 -0.64
CA LEU A 75 11.45 -1.47 -0.48
C LEU A 75 11.49 -2.53 -1.60
N LYS A 76 10.35 -3.10 -1.98
CA LYS A 76 10.30 -4.12 -3.05
C LYS A 76 10.64 -3.50 -4.40
N GLN A 77 10.17 -2.28 -4.68
CA GLN A 77 10.56 -1.53 -5.88
C GLN A 77 12.05 -1.17 -5.87
N ALA A 78 12.57 -0.62 -4.76
CA ALA A 78 13.98 -0.28 -4.64
C ALA A 78 14.91 -1.51 -4.78
N ILE A 79 14.50 -2.68 -4.27
CA ILE A 79 15.25 -3.93 -4.46
C ILE A 79 15.21 -4.34 -5.94
N ILE A 80 14.05 -4.33 -6.61
CA ILE A 80 13.94 -4.72 -8.03
C ILE A 80 14.73 -3.79 -8.96
N GLU A 81 14.75 -2.49 -8.67
CA GLU A 81 15.50 -1.47 -9.43
C GLU A 81 17.01 -1.58 -9.22
N ASN A 82 17.46 -1.92 -8.00
CA ASN A 82 18.89 -2.06 -7.67
C ASN A 82 19.48 -3.45 -7.94
N ILE A 83 18.67 -4.44 -8.30
CA ILE A 83 19.18 -5.74 -8.79
C ILE A 83 19.80 -5.54 -10.18
N GLU A 84 21.08 -5.86 -10.31
CA GLU A 84 21.81 -5.82 -11.58
C GLU A 84 21.12 -6.68 -12.66
N ILE A 85 21.14 -6.17 -13.90
CA ILE A 85 20.37 -6.69 -15.04
C ILE A 85 20.73 -8.17 -15.36
N ASP A 86 21.95 -8.61 -15.02
CA ASP A 86 22.41 -9.99 -15.25
C ASP A 86 21.66 -11.06 -14.44
N LYS A 87 20.90 -10.67 -13.41
CA LYS A 87 20.13 -11.62 -12.57
C LYS A 87 18.62 -11.48 -12.78
N SER A 88 18.19 -11.54 -14.04
CA SER A 88 16.78 -11.49 -14.45
C SER A 88 15.92 -12.57 -13.77
N TRP A 89 16.48 -13.75 -13.53
CA TRP A 89 15.84 -14.84 -12.78
C TRP A 89 15.51 -14.44 -11.34
N ALA A 90 16.39 -13.69 -10.68
CA ALA A 90 16.17 -13.21 -9.31
C ALA A 90 15.03 -12.18 -9.30
N LYS A 91 14.97 -11.28 -10.29
CA LYS A 91 13.87 -10.31 -10.42
C LYS A 91 12.51 -11.00 -10.59
N ALA A 92 12.44 -12.05 -11.41
CA ALA A 92 11.21 -12.81 -11.61
C ALA A 92 10.73 -13.46 -10.30
N ILE A 93 11.65 -14.08 -9.55
CA ILE A 93 11.32 -14.71 -8.27
C ILE A 93 10.92 -13.66 -7.22
N PHE A 94 11.61 -12.51 -7.16
CA PHE A 94 11.23 -11.41 -6.28
C PHE A 94 9.86 -10.83 -6.59
N ALA A 95 9.50 -10.71 -7.87
CA ALA A 95 8.19 -10.20 -8.27
C ALA A 95 7.07 -11.09 -7.69
N GLU A 96 7.25 -12.41 -7.69
CA GLU A 96 6.28 -13.37 -7.17
C GLU A 96 6.28 -13.51 -5.64
N LEU A 97 7.37 -13.13 -4.95
CA LEU A 97 7.44 -13.21 -3.48
C LEU A 97 6.74 -12.01 -2.84
N SER A 98 5.92 -12.25 -1.81
CA SER A 98 5.40 -11.15 -0.98
C SER A 98 6.45 -10.70 0.04
N SER A 99 6.25 -9.51 0.63
CA SER A 99 7.16 -8.95 1.63
C SER A 99 7.34 -9.85 2.86
N SER A 100 6.31 -10.62 3.24
CA SER A 100 6.41 -11.60 4.33
C SER A 100 7.34 -12.76 3.96
N HIS A 101 7.31 -13.23 2.71
CA HIS A 101 8.24 -14.25 2.23
C HIS A 101 9.69 -13.74 2.22
N ILE A 102 9.91 -12.49 1.79
CA ILE A 102 11.23 -11.85 1.76
C ILE A 102 11.77 -11.66 3.18
N GLY A 103 10.96 -11.15 4.11
CA GLY A 103 11.34 -10.99 5.51
C GLY A 103 11.70 -12.32 6.17
N LEU A 104 10.95 -13.38 5.87
CA LEU A 104 11.23 -14.72 6.37
C LEU A 104 12.54 -15.28 5.78
N LEU A 105 12.77 -15.12 4.48
CA LEU A 105 14.03 -15.50 3.80
C LEU A 105 15.25 -14.85 4.46
N LEU A 106 15.18 -13.55 4.75
CA LEU A 106 16.25 -12.81 5.43
C LEU A 106 16.45 -13.29 6.87
N ALA A 107 15.36 -13.56 7.59
CA ALA A 107 15.43 -14.09 8.96
C ALA A 107 16.07 -15.48 9.02
N ILE A 108 15.73 -16.36 8.08
CA ILE A 108 16.31 -17.71 7.96
C ILE A 108 17.79 -17.61 7.59
N SER A 109 18.16 -16.72 6.64
CA SER A 109 19.55 -16.48 6.27
C SER A 109 20.42 -16.08 7.47
N LYS A 110 19.90 -15.18 8.31
CA LYS A 110 20.60 -14.71 9.52
C LYS A 110 20.70 -15.78 10.60
N ALA A 111 19.69 -16.66 10.72
CA ALA A 111 19.64 -17.72 11.72
C ALA A 111 20.40 -18.99 11.30
N GLY A 112 20.58 -19.23 10.00
CA GLY A 112 21.16 -20.45 9.44
C GLY A 112 20.20 -21.65 9.53
N LYS A 113 19.89 -22.09 10.76
CA LYS A 113 18.87 -23.11 11.04
C LYS A 113 17.70 -22.47 11.76
N PHE A 114 16.57 -22.39 11.08
CA PHE A 114 15.38 -21.70 11.57
C PHE A 114 14.33 -22.70 12.08
N LYS A 115 13.79 -22.47 13.27
CA LYS A 115 12.78 -23.34 13.89
C LYS A 115 11.40 -23.03 13.31
N CYS A 116 10.72 -24.06 12.83
CA CYS A 116 9.38 -23.92 12.26
C CYS A 116 8.36 -23.56 13.35
N GLN A 117 7.68 -22.43 13.19
CA GLN A 117 6.52 -22.07 14.00
C GLN A 117 5.24 -22.36 13.21
N ASN A 118 4.18 -22.83 13.90
CA ASN A 118 2.95 -23.26 13.23
C ASN A 118 2.25 -22.12 12.46
N ASN A 119 2.39 -20.87 12.90
CA ASN A 119 1.82 -19.68 12.26
C ASN A 119 2.42 -19.35 10.88
N ILE A 120 3.63 -19.83 10.58
CA ILE A 120 4.38 -19.52 9.34
C ILE A 120 4.60 -20.75 8.45
N LYS A 121 4.02 -21.92 8.82
CA LYS A 121 4.21 -23.16 8.06
C LYS A 121 3.72 -23.08 6.62
N ASN A 122 2.63 -22.34 6.35
CA ASN A 122 2.14 -22.14 5.00
C ASN A 122 3.15 -21.34 4.15
N THR A 123 3.67 -20.24 4.69
CA THR A 123 4.69 -19.41 4.04
C THR A 123 5.99 -20.18 3.80
N LEU A 124 6.40 -21.03 4.76
CA LEU A 124 7.56 -21.91 4.61
C LEU A 124 7.37 -22.96 3.52
N ARG A 125 6.16 -23.51 3.40
CA ARG A 125 5.80 -24.46 2.34
C ARG A 125 5.83 -23.80 0.97
N ASP A 126 5.38 -22.56 0.85
CA ASP A 126 5.39 -21.81 -0.41
C ASP A 126 6.83 -21.46 -0.83
N LEU A 127 7.70 -21.09 0.12
CA LEU A 127 9.14 -20.91 -0.11
C LEU A 127 9.84 -22.20 -0.52
N ARG A 128 9.48 -23.34 0.08
CA ARG A 128 9.95 -24.67 -0.34
C ARG A 128 9.50 -25.02 -1.75
N ALA A 129 8.23 -24.76 -2.09
CA ALA A 129 7.70 -25.02 -3.44
C ALA A 129 8.45 -24.26 -4.54
N LYS A 130 9.02 -23.10 -4.19
CA LYS A 130 9.89 -22.29 -5.05
C LYS A 130 11.37 -22.73 -5.03
N GLY A 131 11.72 -23.82 -4.33
CA GLY A 131 13.09 -24.35 -4.26
C GLY A 131 14.06 -23.56 -3.39
N LEU A 132 13.56 -22.64 -2.56
CA LEU A 132 14.40 -21.73 -1.76
C LEU A 132 14.76 -22.28 -0.38
N LEU A 133 14.08 -23.34 0.07
CA LEU A 133 14.24 -23.92 1.40
C LEU A 133 14.38 -25.44 1.36
N GLU A 134 15.24 -25.91 2.25
CA GLU A 134 15.34 -27.31 2.66
C GLU A 134 14.86 -27.48 4.10
N HIS A 135 14.56 -28.72 4.47
CA HIS A 135 13.95 -29.06 5.75
C HIS A 135 14.42 -30.43 6.23
N ASN A 136 14.35 -30.64 7.54
CA ASN A 136 14.98 -31.80 8.20
C ASN A 136 14.22 -33.13 8.09
N LYS A 137 12.97 -33.12 7.63
CA LYS A 137 12.09 -34.29 7.60
C LYS A 137 11.60 -34.55 6.16
N PRO A 138 10.85 -35.62 5.87
CA PRO A 138 10.34 -35.84 4.52
C PRO A 138 9.24 -34.83 4.13
N SER A 139 8.42 -34.42 5.11
CA SER A 139 7.25 -33.58 4.93
C SER A 139 7.42 -32.24 5.66
N MET A 140 7.02 -31.14 5.03
CA MET A 140 7.07 -29.79 5.63
C MET A 140 6.12 -29.64 6.82
N THR A 141 5.06 -30.46 6.84
CA THR A 141 4.09 -30.50 7.94
C THR A 141 4.75 -30.96 9.23
N ASP A 142 5.70 -31.90 9.12
CA ASP A 142 6.39 -32.51 10.26
C ASP A 142 7.74 -31.85 10.56
N SER A 143 8.28 -31.05 9.64
CA SER A 143 9.58 -30.41 9.79
C SER A 143 9.62 -29.48 11.01
N ASP A 144 10.70 -29.62 11.78
CA ASP A 144 10.98 -28.79 12.95
C ASP A 144 11.95 -27.66 12.61
N THR A 145 12.79 -27.88 11.60
CA THR A 145 13.83 -26.94 11.18
C THR A 145 13.92 -26.83 9.67
N VAL A 146 14.21 -25.62 9.21
CA VAL A 146 14.46 -25.27 7.81
C VAL A 146 15.76 -24.49 7.67
N TRP A 147 16.37 -24.60 6.50
CA TRP A 147 17.53 -23.80 6.10
C TRP A 147 17.38 -23.40 4.63
N LEU A 148 18.18 -22.42 4.20
CA LEU A 148 18.22 -22.00 2.81
C LEU A 148 18.97 -23.02 1.97
N THR A 149 18.49 -23.24 0.75
CA THR A 149 19.25 -23.92 -0.30
C THR A 149 20.36 -23.00 -0.81
N ASP A 150 21.31 -23.53 -1.59
CA ASP A 150 22.30 -22.69 -2.29
C ASP A 150 21.63 -21.61 -3.14
N PHE A 151 20.53 -21.98 -3.80
CA PHE A 151 19.69 -21.08 -4.57
C PHE A 151 19.01 -19.99 -3.72
N GLY A 152 18.46 -20.37 -2.56
CA GLY A 152 17.89 -19.41 -1.60
C GLY A 152 18.94 -18.46 -1.00
N THR A 153 20.16 -18.96 -0.80
CA THR A 153 21.29 -18.19 -0.28
C THR A 153 21.77 -17.16 -1.30
N GLU A 154 21.89 -17.55 -2.58
CA GLU A 154 22.25 -16.61 -3.66
C GLU A 154 21.18 -15.51 -3.80
N LEU A 155 19.90 -15.89 -3.74
CA LEU A 155 18.79 -14.94 -3.79
C LEU A 155 18.90 -13.90 -2.66
N VAL A 156 19.19 -14.33 -1.42
CA VAL A 156 19.34 -13.42 -0.27
C VAL A 156 20.58 -12.54 -0.36
N GLN A 157 21.70 -13.05 -0.88
CA GLN A 157 22.91 -12.25 -1.10
C GLN A 157 22.65 -11.11 -2.09
N ILE A 158 21.84 -11.36 -3.12
CA ILE A 158 21.45 -10.33 -4.09
C ILE A 158 20.65 -9.22 -3.41
N ILE A 159 19.68 -9.57 -2.54
CA ILE A 159 18.91 -8.58 -1.76
C ILE A 159 19.85 -7.74 -0.90
N THR A 160 20.64 -8.42 -0.06
CA THR A 160 21.45 -7.75 0.96
C THR A 160 22.53 -6.85 0.34
N THR A 161 23.07 -7.23 -0.83
CA THR A 161 24.02 -6.42 -1.59
C THR A 161 23.32 -5.22 -2.25
N SER A 162 22.11 -5.39 -2.79
CA SER A 162 21.32 -4.29 -3.37
C SER A 162 20.90 -3.23 -2.34
N THR A 163 20.77 -3.58 -1.06
CA THR A 163 20.46 -2.65 0.04
C THR A 163 21.67 -1.95 0.67
N LYS A 164 22.91 -2.30 0.29
CA LYS A 164 24.14 -1.70 0.87
C LYS A 164 24.73 -0.57 0.02
N LYS A 165 24.18 -0.30 -1.17
CA LYS A 165 24.50 0.89 -1.99
C LYS A 165 23.58 2.04 -1.60
#